data_AF-A0A7W7BQN1-F1
#
_entry.id   AF-A0A7W7BQN1-F1
#
_cell.length_a   1.000
_cell.length_b   1.000
_cell.length_c   1.000
_cell.angle_alpha   90.00
_cell.angle_beta   90.00
_cell.angle_gamma   90.00
#
_symmetry.space_group_name_H-M   'P 1'
#
loop_
_entity.id
_entity.type
_entity.pdbx_description
1 polymer ?
#
loop_
_entity_poly.entity_id
_entity_poly.type
_entity_poly.pdbx_seq_one_letter_code
_entity_poly.pdbx_strand_id
1 'polypeptide(L)'
;MSDYTDARDHYWTAQRDFREAAVAEMERQMTEGIHAVILEINDTPRLAVADLLDADGKSVMHDADGEEHPQWDVLDSIAADMEVFTWDEGDSFLFRHDGGGRFIIEREA
;
A
#
# COMPACT_ATOMS: atom_id res chain seq x y z
N MET A 1 -2.76 -36.65 -2.59
CA MET A 1 -3.50 -35.61 -1.83
C MET A 1 -2.55 -34.65 -1.09
N SER A 2 -1.24 -34.64 -1.44
CA SER A 2 -0.20 -33.74 -0.89
C SER A 2 -0.04 -32.49 -1.74
N ASP A 3 0.00 -32.67 -3.07
CA ASP A 3 0.44 -31.66 -4.04
C ASP A 3 -0.39 -30.37 -4.03
N TYR A 4 -1.69 -30.47 -3.75
CA TYR A 4 -2.57 -29.29 -3.68
C TYR A 4 -2.31 -28.45 -2.43
N THR A 5 -2.19 -29.08 -1.26
CA THR A 5 -1.91 -28.37 0.00
C THR A 5 -0.54 -27.71 -0.07
N ASP A 6 0.47 -28.43 -0.56
CA ASP A 6 1.83 -27.91 -0.71
C ASP A 6 1.87 -26.73 -1.70
N ALA A 7 1.18 -26.84 -2.84
CA ALA A 7 1.08 -25.74 -3.81
C ALA A 7 0.33 -24.52 -3.24
N ARG A 8 -0.73 -24.73 -2.46
CA ARG A 8 -1.48 -23.67 -1.80
C ARG A 8 -0.62 -22.93 -0.78
N ASP A 9 0.14 -23.65 0.03
CA ASP A 9 0.99 -23.05 1.06
C ASP A 9 2.17 -22.28 0.45
N HIS A 10 2.75 -22.79 -0.65
CA HIS A 10 3.74 -22.05 -1.45
C HIS A 10 3.15 -20.78 -2.07
N TYR A 11 1.94 -20.85 -2.63
CA TYR A 11 1.26 -19.69 -3.21
C TYR A 11 1.09 -18.58 -2.16
N TRP A 12 0.56 -18.92 -0.97
CA TRP A 12 0.37 -17.94 0.10
C TRP A 12 1.68 -17.38 0.63
N THR A 13 2.72 -18.20 0.72
CA THR A 13 4.07 -17.74 1.12
C THR A 13 4.61 -16.72 0.12
N ALA A 14 4.59 -17.04 -1.18
CA ALA A 14 5.08 -16.14 -2.22
C ALA A 14 4.28 -14.82 -2.28
N GLN A 15 2.96 -14.89 -2.10
CA GLN A 15 2.09 -13.71 -2.01
C GLN A 15 2.45 -12.81 -0.83
N ARG A 16 2.70 -13.39 0.35
CA ARG A 16 3.14 -12.62 1.53
C ARG A 16 4.50 -11.98 1.30
N ASP A 17 5.49 -12.77 0.86
CA ASP A 17 6.87 -12.30 0.67
C ASP A 17 6.93 -11.18 -0.39
N PHE A 18 6.12 -11.27 -1.45
CA PHE A 18 5.98 -10.19 -2.45
C PHE A 18 5.41 -8.91 -1.85
N ARG A 19 4.35 -9.00 -1.03
CA ARG A 19 3.73 -7.82 -0.40
C ARG A 19 4.64 -7.17 0.64
N GLU A 20 5.39 -7.95 1.40
CA GLU A 20 6.44 -7.42 2.30
C GLU A 20 7.49 -6.64 1.50
N ALA A 21 7.92 -7.16 0.35
CA ALA A 21 8.83 -6.44 -0.54
C ALA A 21 8.20 -5.17 -1.14
N ALA A 22 6.90 -5.19 -1.47
CA ALA A 22 6.18 -4.02 -1.96
C ALA A 22 6.08 -2.93 -0.90
N VAL A 23 5.78 -3.27 0.36
CA VAL A 23 5.77 -2.33 1.49
C VAL A 23 7.14 -1.69 1.69
N ALA A 24 8.21 -2.50 1.73
CA ALA A 24 9.57 -1.99 1.87
C ALA A 24 9.97 -1.09 0.68
N GLU A 25 9.54 -1.41 -0.53
CA GLU A 25 9.77 -0.57 -1.71
C GLU A 25 8.96 0.73 -1.64
N MET A 26 7.72 0.71 -1.17
CA MET A 26 6.95 1.94 -0.91
C MET A 26 7.68 2.85 0.07
N GLU A 27 8.10 2.32 1.23
CA GLU A 27 8.85 3.08 2.24
C GLU A 27 10.14 3.70 1.66
N ARG A 28 10.84 2.96 0.80
CA ARG A 28 12.05 3.43 0.11
C ARG A 28 11.76 4.57 -0.88
N GLN A 29 10.59 4.56 -1.51
CA GLN A 29 10.17 5.54 -2.51
C GLN A 29 9.50 6.78 -1.90
N MET A 30 9.08 6.72 -0.62
CA MET A 30 8.64 7.92 0.10
C MET A 30 9.80 8.93 0.11
N THR A 31 9.58 10.13 -0.45
CA THR A 31 10.58 11.20 -0.50
C THR A 31 10.75 11.90 0.86
N GLU A 32 11.69 12.83 0.95
CA GLU A 32 11.81 13.70 2.13
C GLU A 32 10.51 14.48 2.32
N GLY A 33 10.01 14.54 3.57
CA GLY A 33 8.72 15.17 3.91
C GLY A 33 7.52 14.23 3.96
N ILE A 34 7.57 13.05 3.31
CA ILE A 34 6.51 12.03 3.43
C ILE A 34 6.85 11.09 4.60
N HIS A 35 5.89 10.89 5.50
CA HIS A 35 5.99 10.00 6.65
C HIS A 35 5.02 8.82 6.56
N ALA A 36 3.87 8.97 5.90
CA ALA A 36 2.95 7.88 5.67
C ALA A 36 2.25 7.94 4.31
N VAL A 37 1.85 6.77 3.81
CA VAL A 37 1.01 6.59 2.62
C VAL A 37 -0.32 6.01 3.07
N ILE A 38 -1.41 6.66 2.65
CA ILE A 38 -2.76 6.16 2.84
C ILE A 38 -3.20 5.47 1.56
N LEU A 39 -3.62 4.21 1.70
CA LEU A 39 -4.10 3.38 0.61
C LEU A 39 -5.59 3.11 0.80
N GLU A 40 -6.33 3.06 -0.31
CA GLU A 40 -7.73 2.64 -0.31
C GLU A 40 -8.04 1.76 -1.51
N ILE A 41 -9.10 0.96 -1.39
CA ILE A 41 -9.64 0.23 -2.53
C ILE A 41 -10.53 1.21 -3.31
N ASN A 42 -10.09 1.57 -4.50
CA ASN A 42 -10.80 2.53 -5.34
C ASN A 42 -12.03 1.89 -6.04
N ASP A 43 -12.64 2.64 -6.95
CA ASP A 43 -13.80 2.23 -7.75
C ASP A 43 -13.50 1.13 -8.79
N THR A 44 -12.23 0.94 -9.15
CA THR A 44 -11.74 -0.15 -10.02
C THR A 44 -11.31 -1.39 -9.23
N PRO A 45 -12.08 -1.73 -8.19
CA PRO A 45 -11.68 -2.39 -6.94
C PRO A 45 -10.21 -2.74 -6.80
N ARG A 46 -9.29 -1.77 -6.84
CA ARG A 46 -7.85 -2.03 -6.65
C ARG A 46 -7.29 -1.12 -5.57
N LEU A 47 -6.24 -1.57 -4.90
CA LEU A 47 -5.46 -0.71 -4.02
C LEU A 47 -4.88 0.47 -4.82
N ALA A 48 -5.07 1.67 -4.31
CA ALA A 48 -4.58 2.92 -4.88
C ALA A 48 -4.14 3.87 -3.76
N VAL A 49 -3.26 4.81 -4.07
CA VAL A 49 -2.84 5.85 -3.13
C VAL A 49 -3.95 6.89 -2.98
N ALA A 50 -4.51 6.98 -1.78
CA ALA A 50 -5.57 7.91 -1.41
C ALA A 50 -5.03 9.24 -0.87
N ASP A 51 -3.93 9.20 -0.13
CA ASP A 51 -3.29 10.38 0.48
C ASP A 51 -1.82 10.10 0.84
N LEU A 52 -1.06 11.16 1.04
CA LEU A 52 0.32 11.14 1.55
C LEU A 52 0.39 12.08 2.74
N LEU A 53 0.93 11.63 3.87
CA LEU A 53 1.00 12.41 5.10
C LEU A 53 2.43 12.79 5.47
N ASP A 54 2.62 13.99 6.00
CA ASP A 54 3.87 14.40 6.66
C ASP A 54 4.00 13.85 8.10
N ALA A 55 5.09 14.20 8.78
CA ALA A 55 5.36 13.76 10.16
C ALA A 55 4.36 14.31 11.20
N ASP A 56 3.64 15.38 10.88
CA ASP A 56 2.58 15.94 11.73
C ASP A 56 1.21 15.32 11.40
N GLY A 57 1.14 14.40 10.43
CA GLY A 57 -0.08 13.76 9.96
C GLY A 57 -0.92 14.64 9.00
N LYS A 58 -0.34 15.68 8.41
CA LYS A 58 -1.03 16.54 7.43
C LYS A 58 -0.87 15.98 6.03
N SER A 59 -1.95 16.07 5.24
CA SER A 59 -1.91 15.74 3.81
C SER A 59 -0.92 16.65 3.09
N VAL A 60 0.00 16.05 2.35
CA VAL A 60 0.94 16.72 1.45
C VAL A 60 0.65 16.37 -0.02
N MET A 61 -0.40 15.60 -0.28
CA MET A 61 -0.79 15.22 -1.64
C MET A 61 -1.40 16.38 -2.43
N HIS A 62 -2.06 17.33 -1.75
CA HIS A 62 -2.79 18.43 -2.38
C HIS A 62 -2.20 19.84 -2.13
N ASP A 63 -1.04 19.93 -1.48
CA ASP A 63 -0.43 21.22 -1.14
C ASP A 63 0.26 21.91 -2.33
N ALA A 64 0.31 21.27 -3.51
CA ALA A 64 0.81 21.89 -4.72
C ALA A 64 -0.32 22.08 -5.76
N ASP A 65 -0.77 23.32 -5.90
CA ASP A 65 -1.57 23.78 -7.04
C ASP A 65 -0.79 23.54 -8.36
N GLY A 66 -0.90 22.33 -8.93
CA GLY A 66 -0.44 22.01 -10.28
C GLY A 66 0.98 21.48 -10.45
N GLU A 67 1.69 21.08 -9.38
CA GLU A 67 2.91 20.27 -9.56
C GLU A 67 2.54 18.78 -9.64
N GLU A 68 2.87 18.15 -10.77
CA GLU A 68 2.92 16.69 -10.84
C GLU A 68 3.93 16.21 -9.80
N HIS A 69 3.50 15.30 -8.93
CA HIS A 69 4.37 14.64 -7.96
C HIS A 69 4.75 13.28 -8.56
N PRO A 70 5.93 13.13 -9.20
CA PRO A 70 6.31 11.89 -9.89
C PRO A 70 6.35 10.68 -8.95
N GLN A 71 6.51 10.93 -7.64
CA GLN A 71 6.48 9.91 -6.61
C GLN A 71 5.09 9.30 -6.41
N TRP A 72 4.01 10.05 -6.68
CA TRP A 72 2.64 9.51 -6.57
C TRP A 72 2.39 8.41 -7.59
N ASP A 73 2.79 8.61 -8.85
CA ASP A 73 2.65 7.60 -9.90
C ASP A 73 3.42 6.31 -9.56
N VAL A 74 4.61 6.44 -8.97
CA VAL A 74 5.41 5.29 -8.54
C VAL A 74 4.73 4.55 -7.38
N LEU A 75 4.25 5.27 -6.36
CA LEU A 75 3.58 4.68 -5.21
C LEU A 75 2.23 4.03 -5.60
N ASP A 76 1.47 4.66 -6.50
CA ASP A 76 0.22 4.10 -7.03
C ASP A 76 0.47 2.85 -7.88
N SER A 77 1.56 2.83 -8.66
CA SER A 77 1.98 1.61 -9.37
C SER A 77 2.31 0.46 -8.42
N ILE A 78 3.05 0.74 -7.35
CA ILE A 78 3.39 -0.30 -6.35
C ILE A 78 2.12 -0.78 -5.64
N ALA A 79 1.18 0.13 -5.32
CA ALA A 79 -0.10 -0.23 -4.70
C ALA A 79 -0.92 -1.14 -5.62
N ALA A 80 -1.01 -0.80 -6.91
CA ALA A 80 -1.71 -1.61 -7.90
C ALA A 80 -1.10 -3.02 -8.03
N ASP A 81 0.22 -3.14 -8.01
CA ASP A 81 0.93 -4.42 -8.12
C ASP A 81 0.65 -5.38 -6.95
N MET A 82 0.25 -4.86 -5.77
CA MET A 82 -0.10 -5.70 -4.62
C MET A 82 -1.37 -6.54 -4.84
N GLU A 83 -2.15 -6.23 -5.87
CA GLU A 83 -3.35 -6.97 -6.30
C GLU A 83 -4.31 -7.24 -5.13
N VAL A 84 -4.53 -6.24 -4.29
CA VAL A 84 -5.52 -6.27 -3.20
C VAL A 84 -6.80 -5.61 -3.72
N PHE A 85 -7.88 -6.40 -3.85
CA PHE A 85 -9.10 -5.95 -4.50
C PHE A 85 -10.29 -5.78 -3.53
N THR A 86 -10.18 -6.36 -2.33
CA THR A 86 -11.26 -6.35 -1.34
C THR A 86 -10.78 -5.94 0.04
N TRP A 87 -11.71 -5.38 0.82
CA TRP A 87 -11.39 -4.92 2.17
C TRP A 87 -10.96 -6.09 3.06
N ASP A 88 -11.62 -7.25 2.96
CA ASP A 88 -11.27 -8.45 3.72
C ASP A 88 -9.84 -8.93 3.40
N GLU A 89 -9.42 -8.87 2.14
CA GLU A 89 -8.03 -9.16 1.75
C GLU A 89 -7.06 -8.16 2.38
N GLY A 90 -7.36 -6.87 2.30
CA GLY A 90 -6.54 -5.83 2.93
C GLY A 90 -6.46 -5.98 4.46
N ASP A 91 -7.59 -6.20 5.13
CA ASP A 91 -7.67 -6.35 6.60
C ASP A 91 -6.87 -7.57 7.11
N SER A 92 -6.86 -8.65 6.33
CA SER A 92 -6.15 -9.88 6.71
C SER A 92 -4.62 -9.78 6.60
N PHE A 93 -4.07 -8.81 5.86
CA PHE A 93 -2.63 -8.76 5.54
C PHE A 93 -1.96 -7.39 5.76
N LEU A 94 -2.68 -6.27 5.67
CA LEU A 94 -2.14 -4.93 5.88
C LEU A 94 -2.29 -4.56 7.36
N PHE A 95 -1.15 -4.47 8.04
CA PHE A 95 -1.04 -4.44 9.51
C PHE A 95 -1.70 -3.25 10.21
N ARG A 96 -2.16 -2.22 9.49
CA ARG A 96 -2.80 -1.02 10.05
C ARG A 96 -3.94 -0.52 9.18
N HIS A 97 -5.12 -0.38 9.80
CA HIS A 97 -6.30 0.26 9.22
C HIS A 97 -6.86 1.35 10.15
N ASP A 98 -7.49 2.39 9.61
CA ASP A 98 -8.14 3.46 10.39
C ASP A 98 -9.63 3.18 10.71
N GLY A 99 -10.14 2.01 10.32
CA GLY A 99 -11.55 1.62 10.48
C GLY A 99 -12.49 2.19 9.41
N GLY A 100 -11.98 3.02 8.50
CA GLY A 100 -12.70 3.61 7.37
C GLY A 100 -12.49 2.89 6.03
N GLY A 101 -11.86 1.71 6.04
CA GLY A 101 -11.50 1.00 4.81
C GLY A 101 -10.18 1.45 4.18
N ARG A 102 -9.38 2.21 4.93
CA ARG A 102 -8.05 2.66 4.51
C ARG A 102 -6.97 1.90 5.23
N PHE A 103 -5.87 1.72 4.52
CA PHE A 103 -4.66 1.06 5.00
C PHE A 103 -3.53 2.08 5.07
N ILE A 104 -2.66 1.93 6.05
CA ILE A 104 -1.61 2.91 6.32
C ILE A 104 -0.26 2.21 6.32
N ILE A 105 0.67 2.72 5.50
CA ILE A 105 2.09 2.37 5.55
C ILE A 105 2.83 3.59 6.07
N GLU A 106 3.49 3.44 7.22
CA GLU A 106 4.30 4.49 7.85
C GLU A 106 5.77 4.17 7.62
N ARG A 107 6.60 5.19 7.42
CA ARG A 107 8.05 5.01 7.43
C ARG A 107 8.49 4.54 8.81
N GLU A 108 9.23 3.43 8.89
CA GLU A 108 9.88 3.01 10.14
C GLU A 108 10.81 4.13 10.67
N ALA A 109 10.69 4.43 11.96
CA ALA A 109 11.40 5.52 12.64
C ALA A 109 12.90 5.23 12.86
#